data_AF-A0AAW6DE95-F1
#
_entry.id   AF-A0AAW6DE95-F1
#
_cell.length_a   1.000
_cell.length_b   1.000
_cell.length_c   1.000
_cell.angle_alpha   90.00
_cell.angle_beta   90.00
_cell.angle_gamma   90.00
#
_symmetry.space_group_name_H-M   'P 1'
#
loop_
_entity.id
_entity.type
_entity.pdbx_description
1 polymer ?
#
loop_
_entity_poly.entity_id
_entity_poly.type
_entity_poly.pdbx_seq_one_letter_code
_entity_poly.pdbx_strand_id
1 'polypeptide(L)'
;MFKKKEKTEKAPKNKKVRTMKVGTHKKSVLLLWAVLLASTSFGVYKNFTAIDTHTVHEKEIIQLRLNDTNGIENFVKNFAKAYYSWDTSKEAIEARTTEISKYLTKELQDLNADTIRTDIPTSATVTNVLVWNVEQSGMNDFTVAYEVDQQVKEGEQTQAVTENYTVTVHVDKDGAMVITQNPTLAPAVQKSKYEPKVQEADVSVSSDTVKDATAFLETFFKLYPTATEKELAYYVKDGVLAPVSGDYVFSELVNPVFTKDGDNLKVSVSVKYLDNKSKMTQISQYELMLHKDDNWKIVE
;
A
#
# COMPACT_ATOMS: atom_id res chain seq x y z
N MET A 1 -48.72 101.90 -60.36
CA MET A 1 -47.49 102.44 -60.99
C MET A 1 -46.37 101.41 -60.83
N PHE A 2 -45.71 101.06 -61.93
CA PHE A 2 -44.64 100.07 -62.02
C PHE A 2 -43.29 100.60 -61.51
N LYS A 3 -42.49 99.73 -60.87
CA LYS A 3 -41.02 99.68 -61.05
C LYS A 3 -40.45 98.35 -60.53
N LYS A 4 -39.52 97.81 -61.32
CA LYS A 4 -38.70 96.61 -61.16
C LYS A 4 -37.45 96.93 -60.31
N LYS A 5 -36.87 95.91 -59.62
CA LYS A 5 -35.44 95.66 -59.27
C LYS A 5 -35.35 94.88 -57.94
N GLU A 6 -34.45 93.94 -57.68
CA GLU A 6 -33.33 93.34 -58.41
C GLU A 6 -32.99 91.99 -57.74
N LYS A 7 -32.37 91.08 -58.48
CA LYS A 7 -31.75 89.86 -57.94
C LYS A 7 -30.56 90.23 -57.04
N THR A 8 -30.30 89.41 -56.02
CA THR A 8 -28.92 89.20 -55.56
C THR A 8 -28.67 87.71 -55.39
N GLU A 9 -27.64 87.23 -56.07
CA GLU A 9 -27.19 85.85 -56.15
C GLU A 9 -26.64 85.31 -54.82
N LYS A 10 -26.75 83.98 -54.68
CA LYS A 10 -26.24 83.19 -53.55
C LYS A 10 -24.72 83.01 -53.67
N ALA A 11 -24.00 83.19 -52.56
CA ALA A 11 -22.68 82.58 -52.35
C ALA A 11 -22.84 81.11 -51.88
N PRO A 12 -22.13 80.12 -52.46
CA PRO A 12 -22.24 78.72 -52.07
C PRO A 12 -21.50 78.47 -50.75
N LYS A 13 -22.22 78.11 -49.68
CA LYS A 13 -21.62 77.64 -48.43
C LYS A 13 -21.30 76.15 -48.51
N ASN A 14 -20.01 75.83 -48.33
CA ASN A 14 -19.44 74.49 -48.19
C ASN A 14 -20.29 73.56 -47.30
N LYS A 15 -20.67 72.40 -47.84
CA LYS A 15 -21.28 71.31 -47.06
C LYS A 15 -20.20 70.66 -46.19
N LYS A 16 -20.32 70.81 -44.86
CA LYS A 16 -19.47 70.09 -43.90
C LYS A 16 -19.76 68.59 -43.98
N VAL A 17 -18.70 67.79 -44.13
CA VAL A 17 -18.71 66.33 -44.07
C VAL A 17 -19.27 65.90 -42.71
N ARG A 18 -20.35 65.10 -42.70
CA ARG A 18 -20.98 64.60 -41.47
C ARG A 18 -20.10 63.51 -40.87
N THR A 19 -19.42 63.82 -39.77
CA THR A 19 -18.75 62.84 -38.91
C THR A 19 -19.77 62.21 -37.96
N MET A 20 -19.97 60.89 -38.03
CA MET A 20 -20.80 60.16 -37.07
C MET A 20 -20.03 59.98 -35.76
N LYS A 21 -20.42 60.71 -34.71
CA LYS A 21 -19.99 60.41 -33.34
C LYS A 21 -20.86 59.27 -32.78
N VAL A 22 -20.25 58.10 -32.58
CA VAL A 22 -20.90 56.96 -31.92
C VAL A 22 -20.63 57.08 -30.43
N GLY A 23 -21.67 57.41 -29.65
CA GLY A 23 -21.58 57.52 -28.19
C GLY A 23 -21.63 56.16 -27.51
N THR A 24 -20.92 56.02 -26.39
CA THR A 24 -20.77 54.81 -25.58
C THR A 24 -22.06 54.25 -24.99
N HIS A 25 -23.14 55.04 -24.92
CA HIS A 25 -24.45 54.64 -24.37
C HIS A 25 -25.51 54.31 -25.43
N LYS A 26 -25.14 54.13 -26.70
CA LYS A 26 -26.09 53.64 -27.72
C LYS A 26 -26.43 52.18 -27.44
N LYS A 27 -27.71 51.78 -27.63
CA LYS A 27 -28.19 50.40 -27.39
C LYS A 27 -27.35 49.33 -28.09
N SER A 28 -26.83 49.63 -29.29
CA SER A 28 -25.93 48.73 -30.03
C SER A 28 -24.56 48.56 -29.36
N VAL A 29 -24.03 49.61 -28.73
CA VAL A 29 -22.76 49.58 -28.00
C VAL A 29 -22.92 48.80 -26.70
N LEU A 30 -24.04 48.98 -26.00
CA LEU A 30 -24.39 48.18 -24.81
C LEU A 30 -24.52 46.68 -25.14
N LEU A 31 -25.13 46.35 -26.29
CA LEU A 31 -25.23 44.96 -26.74
C LEU A 31 -23.85 44.36 -27.03
N LEU A 32 -22.95 45.13 -27.66
CA LEU A 32 -21.56 44.70 -27.88
C LEU A 32 -20.80 44.49 -26.55
N TRP A 33 -21.01 45.35 -25.56
CA TRP A 33 -20.44 45.17 -24.22
C TRP A 33 -20.95 43.91 -23.52
N ALA A 34 -22.25 43.59 -23.64
CA ALA A 34 -22.82 42.38 -23.07
C ALA A 34 -22.24 41.11 -23.74
N VAL A 35 -22.11 41.12 -25.07
CA VAL A 35 -21.50 40.01 -25.83
C VAL A 35 -20.03 39.83 -25.44
N LEU A 36 -19.27 40.91 -25.27
CA LEU A 36 -17.88 40.86 -24.84
C LEU A 36 -17.75 40.23 -23.44
N LEU A 37 -18.58 40.65 -22.49
CA LEU A 37 -18.57 40.09 -21.14
C LEU A 37 -18.90 38.59 -21.17
N ALA A 38 -19.94 38.19 -21.89
CA ALA A 38 -20.34 36.79 -22.01
C ALA A 38 -19.24 35.92 -22.64
N SER A 39 -18.60 36.39 -23.71
CA SER A 39 -17.50 35.67 -24.37
C SER A 39 -16.27 35.52 -23.45
N THR A 40 -15.93 36.58 -22.71
CA THR A 40 -14.80 36.57 -21.78
C THR A 40 -15.06 35.61 -20.62
N SER A 41 -16.26 35.66 -20.03
CA SER A 41 -16.68 34.72 -18.97
C SER A 41 -16.70 33.27 -19.46
N PHE A 42 -17.15 33.01 -20.69
CA PHE A 42 -17.13 31.68 -21.28
C PHE A 42 -15.71 31.17 -21.56
N GLY A 43 -14.80 32.03 -22.02
CA GLY A 43 -13.38 31.70 -22.19
C GLY A 43 -12.70 31.34 -20.87
N VAL A 44 -12.98 32.10 -19.81
CA VAL A 44 -12.50 31.80 -18.45
C VAL A 44 -13.11 30.50 -17.92
N TYR A 45 -14.42 30.29 -18.07
CA TYR A 45 -15.07 29.03 -17.72
C TYR A 45 -14.44 27.82 -18.43
N LYS A 46 -14.26 27.92 -19.76
CA LYS A 46 -13.59 26.88 -20.54
C LYS A 46 -12.15 26.62 -20.06
N ASN A 47 -11.40 27.67 -19.73
CA ASN A 47 -10.04 27.55 -19.21
C ASN A 47 -10.02 26.87 -17.83
N PHE A 48 -10.91 27.23 -16.91
CA PHE A 48 -11.05 26.56 -15.61
C PHE A 48 -11.55 25.11 -15.74
N THR A 49 -12.48 24.81 -16.65
CA THR A 49 -12.91 23.42 -16.90
C THR A 49 -11.87 22.58 -17.65
N ALA A 50 -10.94 23.21 -18.37
CA ALA A 50 -9.88 22.51 -19.10
C ALA A 50 -8.64 22.24 -18.23
N ILE A 51 -8.41 23.06 -17.19
CA ILE A 51 -7.20 22.99 -16.35
C ILE A 51 -7.22 21.84 -15.32
N ASP A 52 -8.34 21.14 -15.11
CA ASP A 52 -8.40 20.05 -14.10
C ASP A 52 -8.81 18.67 -14.64
N THR A 53 -8.75 18.44 -15.96
CA THR A 53 -9.10 17.12 -16.53
C THR A 53 -7.89 16.16 -16.71
N HIS A 54 -6.65 16.62 -16.56
CA HIS A 54 -5.47 15.77 -16.84
C HIS A 54 -4.34 15.81 -15.79
N THR A 55 -4.60 16.25 -14.57
CA THR A 55 -3.57 16.18 -13.50
C THR A 55 -4.15 15.77 -12.15
N VAL A 56 -5.09 14.84 -12.19
CA VAL A 56 -5.19 13.86 -11.11
C VAL A 56 -4.31 12.70 -11.58
N HIS A 57 -3.02 12.74 -11.26
CA HIS A 57 -2.37 11.47 -10.95
C HIS A 57 -3.21 10.91 -9.83
N GLU A 58 -4.00 9.90 -10.21
CA GLU A 58 -4.80 9.02 -9.39
C GLU A 58 -3.94 8.57 -8.21
N LYS A 59 -3.89 9.40 -7.17
CA LYS A 59 -3.70 8.92 -5.81
C LYS A 59 -5.01 8.19 -5.52
N GLU A 60 -5.13 6.98 -6.05
CA GLU A 60 -5.95 5.95 -5.45
C GLU A 60 -5.40 5.79 -4.03
N ILE A 61 -5.92 6.60 -3.13
CA ILE A 61 -5.88 6.28 -1.71
C ILE A 61 -6.82 5.07 -1.63
N ILE A 62 -6.27 3.87 -1.80
CA ILE A 62 -6.95 2.62 -1.47
C ILE A 62 -7.24 2.74 0.01
N GLN A 63 -8.42 3.26 0.37
CA GLN A 63 -8.97 3.10 1.70
C GLN A 63 -9.26 1.62 1.83
N LEU A 64 -8.28 0.87 2.32
CA LEU A 64 -8.49 -0.48 2.81
C LEU A 64 -9.60 -0.38 3.86
N ARG A 65 -10.83 -0.75 3.49
CA ARG A 65 -11.84 -1.09 4.49
C ARG A 65 -11.31 -2.34 5.17
N LEU A 66 -10.81 -2.16 6.38
CA LEU A 66 -10.37 -3.26 7.22
C LEU A 66 -11.64 -3.95 7.73
N ASN A 67 -12.21 -4.82 6.88
CA ASN A 67 -13.23 -5.76 7.34
C ASN A 67 -12.51 -6.79 8.22
N ASP A 68 -13.00 -7.03 9.42
CA ASP A 68 -12.48 -8.11 10.26
C ASP A 68 -12.80 -9.46 9.60
N THR A 69 -11.83 -10.01 8.89
CA THR A 69 -11.94 -11.28 8.15
C THR A 69 -11.49 -12.47 8.95
N ASN A 70 -11.04 -12.29 10.20
CA ASN A 70 -10.45 -13.37 11.02
C ASN A 70 -11.40 -14.56 11.18
N GLY A 71 -12.71 -14.31 11.29
CA GLY A 71 -13.72 -15.37 11.35
C GLY A 71 -13.75 -16.21 10.08
N ILE A 72 -13.75 -15.57 8.91
CA ILE A 72 -13.75 -16.21 7.59
C ILE A 72 -12.44 -16.97 7.37
N GLU A 73 -11.31 -16.39 7.73
CA GLU A 73 -9.99 -17.03 7.63
C GLU A 73 -9.93 -18.32 8.45
N ASN A 74 -10.39 -18.28 9.71
CA ASN A 74 -10.42 -19.45 10.57
C ASN A 74 -11.41 -20.51 10.08
N PHE A 75 -12.57 -20.09 9.56
CA PHE A 75 -13.55 -20.99 8.95
C PHE A 75 -12.94 -21.74 7.76
N VAL A 76 -12.24 -21.05 6.85
CA VAL A 76 -11.57 -21.65 5.70
C VAL A 76 -10.39 -22.53 6.12
N LYS A 77 -9.58 -22.12 7.10
CA LYS A 77 -8.48 -22.95 7.62
C LYS A 77 -8.99 -24.28 8.16
N ASN A 78 -10.06 -24.26 8.94
CA ASN A 78 -10.65 -25.48 9.50
C ASN A 78 -11.27 -26.36 8.41
N PHE A 79 -12.00 -25.77 7.46
CA PHE A 79 -12.51 -26.46 6.28
C PHE A 79 -11.37 -27.12 5.48
N ALA A 80 -10.33 -26.38 5.12
CA ALA A 80 -9.20 -26.88 4.34
C ALA A 80 -8.49 -28.03 5.07
N LYS A 81 -8.29 -27.92 6.39
CA LYS A 81 -7.70 -29.00 7.18
C LYS A 81 -8.50 -30.30 7.07
N ALA A 82 -9.83 -30.23 7.14
CA ALA A 82 -10.71 -31.38 7.00
C ALA A 82 -10.81 -31.89 5.55
N TYR A 83 -10.88 -30.98 4.58
CA TYR A 83 -11.05 -31.30 3.17
C TYR A 83 -9.80 -31.96 2.57
N TYR A 84 -8.61 -31.47 2.91
CA TYR A 84 -7.34 -31.96 2.36
C TYR A 84 -6.63 -33.00 3.26
N SER A 85 -7.24 -33.42 4.36
CA SER A 85 -6.76 -34.59 5.12
C SER A 85 -7.65 -35.79 4.80
N TRP A 86 -7.06 -36.91 4.39
CA TRP A 86 -7.80 -38.13 4.12
C TRP A 86 -6.99 -39.39 4.45
N ASP A 87 -7.74 -40.44 4.75
CA ASP A 87 -7.29 -41.82 4.84
C ASP A 87 -8.33 -42.67 4.07
N THR A 88 -7.98 -43.91 3.73
CA THR A 88 -8.77 -44.77 2.84
C THR A 88 -9.52 -45.87 3.58
N SER A 89 -9.37 -45.97 4.90
CA SER A 89 -10.27 -46.77 5.73
C SER A 89 -11.71 -46.23 5.67
N LYS A 90 -12.69 -47.14 5.68
CA LYS A 90 -14.11 -46.78 5.56
C LYS A 90 -14.54 -45.82 6.67
N GLU A 91 -14.07 -46.07 7.88
CA GLU A 91 -14.33 -45.25 9.06
C GLU A 91 -13.77 -43.83 8.90
N ALA A 92 -12.55 -43.70 8.34
CA ALA A 92 -11.95 -42.39 8.11
C ALA A 92 -12.65 -41.62 6.98
N ILE A 93 -13.10 -42.31 5.92
CA ILE A 93 -13.89 -41.70 4.85
C ILE A 93 -15.21 -41.17 5.41
N GLU A 94 -15.94 -41.97 6.19
CA GLU A 94 -17.20 -41.54 6.82
C GLU A 94 -17.00 -40.38 7.82
N ALA A 95 -15.92 -40.43 8.62
CA ALA A 95 -15.55 -39.35 9.53
C ALA A 95 -15.21 -38.06 8.77
N ARG A 96 -14.42 -38.14 7.69
CA ARG A 96 -14.11 -36.99 6.83
C ARG A 96 -15.36 -36.41 6.20
N THR A 97 -16.24 -37.24 5.62
CA THR A 97 -17.51 -36.80 5.02
C THR A 97 -18.38 -36.07 6.02
N THR A 98 -18.48 -36.59 7.26
CA THR A 98 -19.18 -35.93 8.35
C THR A 98 -18.53 -34.59 8.71
N GLU A 99 -17.21 -34.53 8.80
CA GLU A 99 -16.49 -33.32 9.18
C GLU A 99 -16.65 -32.20 8.14
N ILE A 100 -16.47 -32.51 6.85
CA ILE A 100 -16.60 -31.50 5.79
C ILE A 100 -18.06 -31.04 5.59
N SER A 101 -19.06 -31.86 5.97
CA SER A 101 -20.48 -31.48 5.90
C SER A 101 -20.85 -30.28 6.77
N LYS A 102 -20.04 -29.97 7.80
CA LYS A 102 -20.23 -28.79 8.66
C LYS A 102 -19.98 -27.46 7.93
N TYR A 103 -19.31 -27.51 6.77
CA TYR A 103 -18.89 -26.33 6.03
C TYR A 103 -19.60 -26.19 4.68
N LEU A 104 -19.97 -27.31 4.04
CA LEU A 104 -20.47 -27.35 2.67
C LEU A 104 -22.00 -27.23 2.59
N THR A 105 -22.50 -26.57 1.54
CA THR A 105 -23.93 -26.70 1.17
C THR A 105 -24.30 -28.14 0.82
N LYS A 106 -25.60 -28.47 0.79
CA LYS A 106 -26.06 -29.82 0.49
C LYS A 106 -25.63 -30.28 -0.91
N GLU A 107 -25.71 -29.40 -1.90
CA GLU A 107 -25.26 -29.71 -3.26
C GLU A 107 -23.76 -30.02 -3.31
N LEU A 108 -22.94 -29.29 -2.56
CA LEU A 108 -21.51 -29.56 -2.49
C LEU A 108 -21.18 -30.83 -1.70
N GLN A 109 -21.95 -31.16 -0.66
CA GLN A 109 -21.79 -32.45 0.02
C GLN A 109 -22.01 -33.62 -0.94
N ASP A 110 -23.06 -33.54 -1.75
CA ASP A 110 -23.39 -34.59 -2.73
C ASP A 110 -22.33 -34.66 -3.84
N LEU A 111 -21.80 -33.52 -4.30
CA LEU A 111 -20.71 -33.46 -5.28
C LEU A 111 -19.40 -34.06 -4.77
N ASN A 112 -19.15 -34.01 -3.46
CA ASN A 112 -17.91 -34.49 -2.83
C ASN A 112 -18.00 -35.93 -2.27
N ALA A 113 -19.13 -36.62 -2.43
CA ALA A 113 -19.38 -37.91 -1.77
C ALA A 113 -18.35 -38.99 -2.13
N ASP A 114 -17.91 -39.04 -3.38
CA ASP A 114 -17.03 -40.11 -3.91
C ASP A 114 -15.60 -39.62 -4.21
N THR A 115 -15.17 -38.49 -3.64
CA THR A 115 -13.83 -37.93 -3.94
C THR A 115 -12.69 -38.75 -3.34
N ILE A 116 -12.94 -39.44 -2.22
CA ILE A 116 -11.99 -40.34 -1.56
C ILE A 116 -12.61 -41.73 -1.52
N ARG A 117 -11.85 -42.72 -1.95
CA ARG A 117 -12.32 -44.11 -2.09
C ARG A 117 -11.30 -45.07 -1.47
N THR A 118 -11.78 -46.25 -1.09
CA THR A 118 -10.95 -47.29 -0.46
C THR A 118 -9.87 -47.86 -1.38
N ASP A 119 -9.95 -47.62 -2.70
CA ASP A 119 -9.01 -48.10 -3.71
C ASP A 119 -7.88 -47.10 -4.05
N ILE A 120 -7.90 -45.89 -3.49
CA ILE A 120 -6.84 -44.90 -3.68
C ILE A 120 -5.59 -45.35 -2.90
N PRO A 121 -4.38 -45.33 -3.47
CA PRO A 121 -3.19 -45.85 -2.80
C PRO A 121 -2.58 -44.87 -1.78
N THR A 122 -3.14 -43.66 -1.66
CA THR A 122 -2.57 -42.57 -0.88
C THR A 122 -3.45 -42.14 0.30
N SER A 123 -2.80 -41.63 1.33
CA SER A 123 -3.41 -40.84 2.41
C SER A 123 -2.72 -39.48 2.49
N ALA A 124 -3.37 -38.49 3.08
CA ALA A 124 -2.74 -37.19 3.32
C ALA A 124 -3.11 -36.60 4.67
N THR A 125 -2.16 -35.89 5.25
CA THR A 125 -2.34 -35.10 6.48
C THR A 125 -1.93 -33.66 6.22
N VAL A 126 -2.84 -32.72 6.45
CA VAL A 126 -2.53 -31.29 6.39
C VAL A 126 -1.65 -30.91 7.58
N THR A 127 -0.49 -30.31 7.30
CA THR A 127 0.44 -29.81 8.32
C THR A 127 0.26 -28.33 8.60
N ASN A 128 -0.16 -27.55 7.60
CA ASN A 128 -0.34 -26.11 7.72
C ASN A 128 -1.33 -25.59 6.67
N VAL A 129 -2.02 -24.49 7.01
CA VAL A 129 -2.89 -23.75 6.09
C VAL A 129 -2.63 -22.26 6.26
N LEU A 130 -2.21 -21.59 5.18
CA LEU A 130 -2.00 -20.14 5.15
C LEU A 130 -3.13 -19.50 4.35
N VAL A 131 -3.76 -18.46 4.89
CA VAL A 131 -4.72 -17.65 4.14
C VAL A 131 -4.00 -16.40 3.68
N TRP A 132 -3.92 -16.21 2.36
CA TRP A 132 -3.20 -15.11 1.73
C TRP A 132 -4.08 -13.88 1.52
N ASN A 133 -5.36 -14.10 1.23
CA ASN A 133 -6.29 -13.02 0.95
C ASN A 133 -7.73 -13.44 1.25
N VAL A 134 -8.54 -12.48 1.72
CA VAL A 134 -9.99 -12.59 1.81
C VAL A 134 -10.57 -11.38 1.10
N GLU A 135 -11.16 -11.61 -0.06
CA GLU A 135 -11.72 -10.56 -0.90
C GLU A 135 -13.24 -10.68 -0.93
N GLN A 136 -13.94 -9.58 -0.69
CA GLN A 136 -15.39 -9.56 -0.83
C GLN A 136 -15.76 -9.60 -2.32
N SER A 137 -16.39 -10.68 -2.77
CA SER A 137 -16.76 -10.92 -4.18
C SER A 137 -18.26 -10.71 -4.45
N GLY A 138 -19.06 -10.52 -3.40
CA GLY A 138 -20.49 -10.19 -3.48
C GLY A 138 -20.98 -9.41 -2.25
N MET A 139 -22.29 -9.24 -2.11
CA MET A 139 -22.85 -8.54 -0.94
C MET A 139 -22.49 -9.26 0.37
N ASN A 140 -22.57 -10.59 0.35
CA ASN A 140 -22.35 -11.48 1.48
C ASN A 140 -21.33 -12.59 1.16
N ASP A 141 -20.70 -12.53 -0.01
CA ASP A 141 -19.81 -13.57 -0.50
C ASP A 141 -18.36 -13.08 -0.48
N PHE A 142 -17.47 -13.99 -0.12
CA PHE A 142 -16.05 -13.76 0.01
C PHE A 142 -15.28 -14.84 -0.72
N THR A 143 -14.33 -14.42 -1.54
CA THR A 143 -13.34 -15.31 -2.16
C THR A 143 -12.09 -15.33 -1.30
N VAL A 144 -11.72 -16.51 -0.83
CA VAL A 144 -10.56 -16.72 0.05
C VAL A 144 -9.48 -17.45 -0.71
N ALA A 145 -8.29 -16.84 -0.82
CA ALA A 145 -7.10 -17.46 -1.39
C ALA A 145 -6.24 -18.05 -0.26
N TYR A 146 -5.90 -19.33 -0.36
CA TYR A 146 -5.17 -20.04 0.67
C TYR A 146 -4.22 -21.10 0.11
N GLU A 147 -3.19 -21.42 0.89
CA GLU A 147 -2.20 -22.45 0.62
C GLU A 147 -2.35 -23.59 1.63
N VAL A 148 -2.19 -24.82 1.17
CA VAL A 148 -2.25 -26.03 1.98
C VAL A 148 -0.93 -26.77 1.86
N ASP A 149 -0.28 -26.96 3.01
CA ASP A 149 0.88 -27.86 3.12
C ASP A 149 0.40 -29.22 3.62
N GLN A 150 0.75 -30.27 2.90
CA GLN A 150 0.35 -31.64 3.18
C GLN A 150 1.56 -32.58 3.22
N GLN A 151 1.43 -33.64 4.02
CA GLN A 151 2.24 -34.84 3.90
C GLN A 151 1.38 -35.93 3.26
N VAL A 152 1.66 -36.26 2.00
CA VAL A 152 1.01 -37.34 1.26
C VAL A 152 1.83 -38.61 1.41
N LYS A 153 1.17 -39.72 1.74
CA LYS A 153 1.80 -41.03 1.90
C LYS A 153 1.29 -42.01 0.87
N GLU A 154 2.19 -42.76 0.26
CA GLU A 154 1.90 -43.90 -0.61
C GLU A 154 2.78 -45.08 -0.17
N GLY A 155 2.17 -46.08 0.48
CA GLY A 155 2.93 -47.14 1.16
C GLY A 155 3.87 -46.58 2.23
N GLU A 156 5.17 -46.88 2.13
CA GLU A 156 6.20 -46.36 3.05
C GLU A 156 6.72 -44.97 2.64
N GLN A 157 6.43 -44.51 1.43
CA GLN A 157 6.91 -43.22 0.93
C GLN A 157 6.07 -42.08 1.50
N THR A 158 6.73 -40.96 1.83
CA THR A 158 6.08 -39.73 2.27
C THR A 158 6.64 -38.56 1.46
N GLN A 159 5.74 -37.74 0.92
CA GLN A 159 6.06 -36.55 0.14
C GLN A 159 5.39 -35.32 0.74
N ALA A 160 6.15 -34.23 0.87
CA ALA A 160 5.59 -32.91 1.15
C ALA A 160 5.01 -32.31 -0.14
N VAL A 161 3.74 -31.90 -0.08
CA VAL A 161 3.02 -31.28 -1.21
C VAL A 161 2.46 -29.95 -0.72
N THR A 162 2.67 -28.89 -1.51
CA THR A 162 2.13 -27.55 -1.25
C THR A 162 1.33 -27.12 -2.46
N GLU A 163 0.06 -26.80 -2.24
CA GLU A 163 -0.86 -26.39 -3.31
C GLU A 163 -1.67 -25.17 -2.89
N ASN A 164 -2.03 -24.34 -3.88
CA ASN A 164 -2.74 -23.09 -3.68
C ASN A 164 -4.14 -23.17 -4.28
N TYR A 165 -5.11 -22.61 -3.57
CA TYR A 165 -6.53 -22.67 -3.94
C TYR A 165 -7.26 -21.37 -3.66
N THR A 166 -8.41 -21.23 -4.30
CA THR A 166 -9.46 -20.27 -3.94
C THR A 166 -10.74 -21.00 -3.58
N VAL A 167 -11.50 -20.46 -2.63
CA VAL A 167 -12.82 -20.97 -2.23
C VAL A 167 -13.78 -19.81 -2.00
N THR A 168 -15.08 -20.03 -2.23
CA THR A 168 -16.12 -19.02 -1.97
C THR A 168 -16.87 -19.35 -0.69
N VAL A 169 -16.92 -18.36 0.22
CA VAL A 169 -17.62 -18.40 1.50
C VAL A 169 -18.78 -17.41 1.44
N HIS A 170 -19.99 -17.85 1.77
CA HIS A 170 -21.11 -16.98 2.07
C HIS A 170 -21.20 -16.73 3.57
N VAL A 171 -21.46 -15.48 3.97
CA VAL A 171 -21.68 -15.08 5.36
C VAL A 171 -23.07 -14.46 5.48
N ASP A 172 -23.94 -15.05 6.29
CA ASP A 172 -25.29 -14.55 6.48
C ASP A 172 -25.36 -13.35 7.44
N LYS A 173 -26.56 -12.83 7.67
CA LYS A 173 -26.79 -11.66 8.54
C LYS A 173 -26.46 -11.91 10.01
N ASP A 174 -26.46 -13.15 10.44
CA ASP A 174 -26.16 -13.58 11.80
C ASP A 174 -24.67 -13.94 11.96
N GLY A 175 -23.89 -13.85 10.88
CA GLY A 175 -22.47 -14.15 10.83
C GLY A 175 -22.16 -15.64 10.66
N ALA A 176 -23.16 -16.49 10.37
CA ALA A 176 -22.93 -17.89 10.05
C ALA A 176 -22.35 -18.02 8.64
N MET A 177 -21.50 -19.03 8.45
CA MET A 177 -20.68 -19.18 7.26
C MET A 177 -20.93 -20.52 6.58
N VAL A 178 -20.91 -20.53 5.25
CA VAL A 178 -21.02 -21.75 4.45
C VAL A 178 -20.17 -21.62 3.18
N ILE A 179 -19.53 -22.72 2.78
CA ILE A 179 -18.83 -22.84 1.52
C ILE A 179 -19.85 -23.07 0.41
N THR A 180 -19.91 -22.15 -0.55
CA THR A 180 -20.86 -22.18 -1.68
C THR A 180 -20.24 -22.59 -3.00
N GLN A 181 -18.91 -22.66 -3.06
CA GLN A 181 -18.15 -23.16 -4.21
C GLN A 181 -16.97 -23.99 -3.74
N ASN A 182 -16.75 -25.17 -4.34
CA ASN A 182 -15.60 -26.01 -4.04
C ASN A 182 -14.26 -25.31 -4.32
N PRO A 183 -13.18 -25.73 -3.65
CA PRO A 183 -11.84 -25.24 -3.94
C PRO A 183 -11.44 -25.34 -5.41
N THR A 184 -10.83 -24.28 -5.93
CA THR A 184 -10.30 -24.20 -7.30
C THR A 184 -8.81 -23.87 -7.25
N LEU A 185 -7.99 -24.56 -8.06
CA LEU A 185 -6.54 -24.32 -8.14
C LEU A 185 -6.22 -22.85 -8.41
N ALA A 186 -5.21 -22.33 -7.70
CA ALA A 186 -4.79 -20.95 -7.76
C ALA A 186 -3.26 -20.84 -7.93
N PRO A 187 -2.76 -19.74 -8.50
CA PRO A 187 -1.32 -19.50 -8.54
C PRO A 187 -0.76 -19.29 -7.14
N ALA A 188 0.46 -19.79 -6.89
CA ALA A 188 1.18 -19.54 -5.65
C ALA A 188 1.53 -18.06 -5.49
N VAL A 189 1.53 -17.58 -4.24
CA VAL A 189 2.00 -16.22 -3.91
C VAL A 189 3.49 -16.11 -4.20
N GLN A 190 3.88 -15.02 -4.86
CA GLN A 190 5.27 -14.80 -5.29
C GLN A 190 5.88 -13.59 -4.60
N LYS A 191 7.18 -13.70 -4.31
CA LYS A 191 7.99 -12.58 -3.85
C LYS A 191 7.95 -11.45 -4.91
N SER A 192 7.68 -10.23 -4.45
CA SER A 192 7.77 -9.04 -5.29
C SER A 192 9.18 -8.83 -5.85
N LYS A 193 9.27 -8.31 -7.07
CA LYS A 193 10.53 -7.89 -7.70
C LYS A 193 10.96 -6.47 -7.29
N TYR A 194 10.27 -5.87 -6.33
CA TYR A 194 10.58 -4.53 -5.85
C TYR A 194 11.97 -4.49 -5.21
N GLU A 195 12.79 -3.54 -5.67
CA GLU A 195 14.07 -3.17 -5.06
C GLU A 195 13.99 -1.70 -4.63
N PRO A 196 14.27 -1.38 -3.35
CA PRO A 196 14.30 0.01 -2.91
C PRO A 196 15.48 0.75 -3.54
N LYS A 197 15.35 2.06 -3.70
CA LYS A 197 16.45 2.91 -4.15
C LYS A 197 17.58 2.89 -3.13
N VAL A 198 18.81 2.74 -3.61
CA VAL A 198 20.02 2.84 -2.78
C VAL A 198 20.19 4.28 -2.32
N GLN A 199 20.40 4.49 -1.01
CA GLN A 199 20.76 5.80 -0.49
C GLN A 199 22.20 6.13 -0.85
N GLU A 200 22.43 7.32 -1.37
CA GLU A 200 23.76 7.82 -1.71
C GLU A 200 24.31 8.69 -0.59
N ALA A 201 25.61 8.61 -0.36
CA ALA A 201 26.28 9.46 0.62
C ALA A 201 26.26 10.92 0.15
N ASP A 202 25.97 11.83 1.07
CA ASP A 202 26.00 13.26 0.79
C ASP A 202 27.45 13.76 0.80
N VAL A 203 27.92 14.18 -0.38
CA VAL A 203 29.30 14.70 -0.57
C VAL A 203 29.59 15.96 0.25
N SER A 204 28.56 16.63 0.78
CA SER A 204 28.73 17.81 1.64
C SER A 204 29.11 17.47 3.08
N VAL A 205 28.94 16.21 3.52
CA VAL A 205 29.36 15.77 4.86
C VAL A 205 30.87 15.58 4.88
N SER A 206 31.55 16.31 5.76
CA SER A 206 33.02 16.25 5.83
C SER A 206 33.52 14.88 6.28
N SER A 207 34.71 14.47 5.80
CA SER A 207 35.32 13.20 6.19
C SER A 207 35.56 13.10 7.71
N ASP A 208 35.90 14.22 8.36
CA ASP A 208 36.13 14.25 9.81
C ASP A 208 34.81 14.04 10.58
N THR A 209 33.72 14.66 10.12
CA THR A 209 32.38 14.43 10.67
C THR A 209 31.95 12.97 10.51
N VAL A 210 32.19 12.37 9.34
CA VAL A 210 31.87 10.94 9.09
C VAL A 210 32.64 10.04 10.05
N LYS A 211 33.95 10.24 10.21
CA LYS A 211 34.79 9.43 11.11
C LYS A 211 34.35 9.55 12.56
N ASP A 212 34.10 10.77 13.01
CA ASP A 212 33.68 11.07 14.38
C ASP A 212 32.31 10.48 14.70
N ALA A 213 31.34 10.64 13.81
CA ALA A 213 30.01 10.02 13.94
C ALA A 213 30.09 8.48 13.91
N THR A 214 30.94 7.91 13.04
CA THR A 214 31.16 6.45 12.98
C THR A 214 31.72 5.91 14.29
N ALA A 215 32.73 6.57 14.87
CA ALA A 215 33.31 6.17 16.16
C ALA A 215 32.30 6.25 17.30
N PHE A 216 31.46 7.28 17.31
CA PHE A 216 30.32 7.39 18.22
C PHE A 216 29.37 6.19 18.07
N LEU A 217 28.93 5.88 16.84
CA LEU A 217 28.01 4.77 16.56
C LEU A 217 28.62 3.42 16.96
N GLU A 218 29.89 3.16 16.69
CA GLU A 218 30.57 1.93 17.12
C GLU A 218 30.58 1.79 18.65
N THR A 219 30.84 2.88 19.36
CA THR A 219 30.84 2.89 20.82
C THR A 219 29.44 2.65 21.36
N PHE A 220 28.46 3.37 20.81
CA PHE A 220 27.06 3.23 21.16
C PHE A 220 26.57 1.79 20.94
N PHE A 221 26.77 1.22 19.75
CA PHE A 221 26.28 -0.11 19.41
C PHE A 221 27.01 -1.24 20.13
N LYS A 222 28.23 -1.03 20.64
CA LYS A 222 28.87 -1.96 21.60
C LYS A 222 28.14 -2.00 22.94
N LEU A 223 27.66 -0.86 23.42
CA LEU A 223 26.96 -0.72 24.70
C LEU A 223 25.47 -1.11 24.59
N TYR A 224 24.83 -0.77 23.48
CA TYR A 224 23.37 -0.79 23.32
C TYR A 224 22.68 -2.11 23.72
N PRO A 225 23.19 -3.31 23.38
CA PRO A 225 22.52 -4.56 23.73
C PRO A 225 22.30 -4.76 25.24
N THR A 226 23.21 -4.23 26.07
CA THR A 226 23.21 -4.41 27.53
C THR A 226 22.90 -3.14 28.31
N ALA A 227 22.73 -2.01 27.62
CA ALA A 227 22.49 -0.72 28.24
C ALA A 227 21.15 -0.67 28.98
N THR A 228 21.17 -0.14 30.19
CA THR A 228 19.95 0.25 30.93
C THR A 228 19.38 1.56 30.38
N GLU A 229 18.11 1.87 30.68
CA GLU A 229 17.49 3.17 30.31
C GLU A 229 18.33 4.36 30.77
N LYS A 230 18.93 4.27 31.97
CA LYS A 230 19.78 5.32 32.52
C LYS A 230 21.06 5.51 31.73
N GLU A 231 21.68 4.41 31.29
CA GLU A 231 22.88 4.46 30.45
C GLU A 231 22.55 4.94 29.03
N LEU A 232 21.40 4.55 28.50
CA LEU A 232 20.93 5.00 27.19
C LEU A 232 20.67 6.51 27.13
N ALA A 233 20.13 7.11 28.20
CA ALA A 233 19.80 8.54 28.25
C ALA A 233 21.00 9.47 27.95
N TYR A 234 22.24 8.99 28.11
CA TYR A 234 23.45 9.71 27.75
C TYR A 234 23.72 9.75 26.24
N TYR A 235 23.29 8.73 25.49
CA TYR A 235 23.58 8.58 24.06
C TYR A 235 22.35 8.79 23.18
N VAL A 236 21.15 8.65 23.75
CA VAL A 236 19.89 8.62 23.03
C VAL A 236 18.88 9.55 23.71
N LYS A 237 18.11 10.28 22.92
CA LYS A 237 16.95 11.03 23.41
C LYS A 237 15.85 10.08 23.87
N ASP A 238 15.15 10.45 24.92
CA ASP A 238 14.10 9.62 25.52
C ASP A 238 13.04 9.19 24.47
N GLY A 239 12.67 7.90 24.52
CA GLY A 239 11.70 7.30 23.61
C GLY A 239 12.18 6.96 22.19
N VAL A 240 13.41 7.30 21.80
CA VAL A 240 13.93 7.01 20.44
C VAL A 240 14.37 5.56 20.28
N LEU A 241 15.18 5.06 21.21
CA LEU A 241 15.58 3.65 21.27
C LEU A 241 15.29 3.08 22.65
N ALA A 242 14.58 1.96 22.67
CA ALA A 242 14.29 1.22 23.90
C ALA A 242 15.45 0.27 24.26
N PRO A 243 15.68 -0.01 25.56
CA PRO A 243 16.63 -1.04 25.96
C PRO A 243 16.29 -2.40 25.35
N VAL A 244 17.29 -3.07 24.77
CA VAL A 244 17.11 -4.42 24.20
C VAL A 244 17.25 -5.50 25.28
N SER A 245 18.21 -5.34 26.20
CA SER A 245 18.55 -6.33 27.24
C SER A 245 18.84 -7.73 26.66
N GLY A 246 19.67 -7.78 25.62
CA GLY A 246 20.01 -9.01 24.90
C GLY A 246 21.48 -9.41 25.04
N ASP A 247 21.75 -10.71 24.98
CA ASP A 247 23.10 -11.29 24.99
C ASP A 247 23.71 -11.26 23.57
N TYR A 248 23.99 -10.05 23.11
CA TYR A 248 24.56 -9.79 21.79
C TYR A 248 25.94 -9.15 21.90
N VAL A 249 26.87 -9.60 21.06
CA VAL A 249 28.21 -9.00 20.94
C VAL A 249 28.28 -8.20 19.64
N PHE A 250 28.58 -6.91 19.75
CA PHE A 250 28.80 -6.07 18.58
C PHE A 250 29.95 -6.60 17.73
N SER A 251 29.73 -6.70 16.42
CA SER A 251 30.72 -7.13 15.44
C SER A 251 31.23 -5.95 14.63
N GLU A 252 30.37 -5.31 13.83
CA GLU A 252 30.75 -4.21 12.95
C GLU A 252 29.56 -3.34 12.52
N LEU A 253 29.87 -2.14 12.04
CA LEU A 253 28.97 -1.33 11.21
C LEU A 253 29.21 -1.66 9.73
N VAL A 254 28.14 -1.78 8.96
CA VAL A 254 28.17 -2.15 7.55
C VAL A 254 27.52 -1.05 6.73
N ASN A 255 28.30 -0.52 5.78
CA ASN A 255 27.90 0.49 4.80
C ASN A 255 27.12 1.67 5.41
N PRO A 256 27.65 2.38 6.42
CA PRO A 256 27.00 3.58 6.91
C PRO A 256 26.96 4.64 5.81
N VAL A 257 25.77 5.18 5.55
CA VAL A 257 25.52 6.27 4.61
C VAL A 257 25.09 7.49 5.40
N PHE A 258 25.85 8.57 5.30
CA PHE A 258 25.60 9.80 6.02
C PHE A 258 25.07 10.88 5.08
N THR A 259 24.02 11.57 5.51
CA THR A 259 23.38 12.67 4.77
C THR A 259 23.15 13.85 5.70
N LYS A 260 23.38 15.07 5.21
CA LYS A 260 23.16 16.27 6.01
C LYS A 260 21.67 16.60 6.05
N ASP A 261 21.14 16.87 7.23
CA ASP A 261 19.75 17.31 7.42
C ASP A 261 19.70 18.51 8.35
N GLY A 262 19.79 19.71 7.76
CA GLY A 262 19.97 20.95 8.52
C GLY A 262 21.27 20.93 9.35
N ASP A 263 21.12 21.05 10.67
CA ASP A 263 22.22 20.95 11.64
C ASP A 263 22.46 19.51 12.12
N ASN A 264 21.61 18.57 11.72
CA ASN A 264 21.70 17.16 12.09
C ASN A 264 22.40 16.35 10.99
N LEU A 265 22.80 15.15 11.37
CA LEU A 265 23.36 14.15 10.49
C LEU A 265 22.44 12.94 10.47
N LYS A 266 21.77 12.70 9.35
CA LYS A 266 21.01 11.47 9.15
C LYS A 266 21.96 10.35 8.74
N VAL A 267 21.81 9.17 9.33
CA VAL A 267 22.60 7.99 9.03
C VAL A 267 21.71 6.78 8.76
N SER A 268 21.92 6.16 7.61
CA SER A 268 21.44 4.81 7.30
C SER A 268 22.60 3.84 7.54
N VAL A 269 22.47 2.93 8.50
CA VAL A 269 23.55 1.99 8.85
C VAL A 269 23.01 0.60 9.15
N SER A 270 23.74 -0.43 8.72
CA SER A 270 23.49 -1.80 9.15
C SER A 270 24.48 -2.18 10.25
N VAL A 271 24.01 -2.77 11.33
CA VAL A 271 24.82 -3.19 12.48
C VAL A 271 24.79 -4.70 12.57
N LYS A 272 25.96 -5.33 12.67
CA LYS A 272 26.08 -6.77 12.89
C LYS A 272 26.32 -7.06 14.37
N TYR A 273 25.53 -8.00 14.88
CA TYR A 273 25.65 -8.57 16.21
C TYR A 273 25.83 -10.08 16.13
N LEU A 274 26.71 -10.64 16.94
CA LEU A 274 26.71 -12.08 17.21
C LEU A 274 25.76 -12.36 18.37
N ASP A 275 24.71 -13.13 18.11
CA ASP A 275 23.85 -13.67 19.16
C ASP A 275 24.58 -14.81 19.88
N ASN A 276 24.89 -14.62 21.16
CA ASN A 276 25.59 -15.64 21.94
C ASN A 276 24.75 -16.90 22.20
N LYS A 277 23.43 -16.82 22.11
CA LYS A 277 22.52 -17.97 22.32
C LYS A 277 22.42 -18.82 21.08
N SER A 278 22.02 -18.22 19.95
CA SER A 278 21.82 -18.95 18.70
C SER A 278 23.09 -19.13 17.87
N LYS A 279 24.16 -18.39 18.18
CA LYS A 279 25.39 -18.28 17.38
C LYS A 279 25.18 -17.67 15.99
N MET A 280 23.99 -17.12 15.73
CA MET A 280 23.67 -16.43 14.49
C MET A 280 24.28 -15.03 14.48
N THR A 281 24.77 -14.59 13.32
CA THR A 281 25.03 -13.16 13.10
C THR A 281 23.71 -12.49 12.74
N GLN A 282 23.17 -11.70 13.67
CA GLN A 282 22.00 -10.85 13.46
C GLN A 282 22.43 -9.55 12.79
N ILE A 283 21.73 -9.15 11.74
CA ILE A 283 21.89 -7.82 11.12
C ILE A 283 20.67 -6.99 11.50
N SER A 284 20.89 -5.80 12.03
CA SER A 284 19.85 -4.81 12.32
C SER A 284 20.14 -3.55 11.53
N GLN A 285 19.14 -3.02 10.82
CA GLN A 285 19.29 -1.80 10.02
C GLN A 285 18.63 -0.64 10.76
N TYR A 286 19.32 0.50 10.81
CA TYR A 286 18.87 1.70 11.49
C TYR A 286 18.91 2.89 10.55
N GLU A 287 17.85 3.69 10.61
CA GLU A 287 17.80 5.06 10.12
C GLU A 287 17.80 5.94 11.36
N LEU A 288 18.89 6.66 11.61
CA LEU A 288 19.03 7.49 12.80
C LEU A 288 19.27 8.95 12.41
N MET A 289 18.85 9.85 13.26
CA MET A 289 19.24 11.26 13.23
C MET A 289 20.19 11.54 14.39
N LEU A 290 21.37 12.04 14.07
CA LEU A 290 22.39 12.42 15.03
C LEU A 290 22.42 13.94 15.18
N HIS A 291 22.39 14.41 16.42
CA HIS A 291 22.63 15.81 16.75
C HIS A 291 23.97 15.93 17.48
N LYS A 292 24.75 16.98 17.16
CA LYS A 292 26.02 17.24 17.83
C LYS A 292 25.96 18.59 18.55
N ASP A 293 25.87 18.52 19.87
CA ASP A 293 26.21 19.63 20.76
C ASP A 293 27.71 19.49 21.14
N ASP A 294 28.00 19.19 22.41
CA ASP A 294 29.36 18.83 22.87
C ASP A 294 29.73 17.40 22.46
N ASN A 295 28.76 16.48 22.52
CA ASN A 295 28.87 15.08 22.11
C ASN A 295 27.73 14.73 21.16
N TRP A 296 27.93 13.68 20.36
CA TRP A 296 26.87 13.12 19.54
C TRP A 296 25.75 12.52 20.40
N LYS A 297 24.51 12.71 19.94
CA LYS A 297 23.32 12.09 20.52
C LYS A 297 22.39 11.63 19.41
N ILE A 298 21.81 10.45 19.57
CA ILE A 298 20.74 9.93 18.70
C ILE A 298 19.43 10.61 19.11
N VAL A 299 18.80 11.34 18.20
CA VAL A 299 17.61 12.17 18.49
C VAL A 299 16.34 11.73 17.77
N GLU A 300 16.47 10.88 16.74
CA GLU A 300 15.38 10.21 16.00
C GLU A 300 15.91 8.90 15.41
#